data_AF-A0AAX2HCL6-F1
#
_entry.id   AF-A0AAX2HCL6-F1
#
_cell.length_a   1.000
_cell.length_b   1.000
_cell.length_c   1.000
_cell.angle_alpha   90.00
_cell.angle_beta   90.00
_cell.angle_gamma   90.00
#
_symmetry.space_group_name_H-M   'P 1'
#
loop_
_entity.id
_entity.type
_entity.pdbx_description
1 polymer ?
#
loop_
_entity_poly.entity_id
_entity_poly.type
_entity_poly.pdbx_seq_one_letter_code
_entity_poly.pdbx_strand_id
1 'polypeptide(L)' 'MSRVHDIAVGIINARFVDLLAGNTSAQLHAETGMAYEMAHSLGAIDVDEYTHYVARHNRITERQHQELMAKLEGLRA' A
#
# COMPACT_ATOMS: atom_id res chain seq x y z
N MET A 1 -4.55 -21.52 6.85
CA MET A 1 -4.57 -20.57 5.73
C MET A 1 -4.49 -21.34 4.41
N SER A 2 -5.14 -20.84 3.37
CA SER A 2 -5.10 -21.44 2.02
C SER A 2 -3.83 -21.02 1.29
N ARG A 3 -3.29 -21.88 0.41
CA ARG A 3 -2.13 -21.51 -0.44
C ARG A 3 -2.38 -20.25 -1.27
N VAL A 4 -3.62 -20.03 -1.70
CA VAL A 4 -4.02 -18.83 -2.47
C VAL A 4 -3.93 -17.57 -1.61
N HIS A 5 -4.33 -17.68 -0.34
CA HIS A 5 -4.23 -16.60 0.63
C HIS A 5 -2.76 -16.21 0.86
N ASP A 6 -1.89 -17.20 1.12
CA ASP A 6 -0.46 -16.93 1.39
C ASP A 6 0.24 -16.24 0.21
N ILE A 7 -0.10 -16.64 -1.02
CA ILE A 7 0.42 -16.00 -2.24
C ILE A 7 -0.08 -14.55 -2.35
N ALA A 8 -1.38 -14.32 -2.14
CA ALA A 8 -1.96 -12.98 -2.21
C ALA A 8 -1.33 -12.04 -1.17
N VAL A 9 -1.23 -12.47 0.08
CA VAL A 9 -0.59 -11.73 1.17
C VAL A 9 0.88 -11.45 0.86
N GLY A 10 1.60 -12.44 0.29
CA GLY A 10 2.99 -12.26 -0.13
C GLY A 10 3.15 -11.17 -1.20
N ILE A 11 2.30 -11.16 -2.21
CA ILE A 11 2.30 -10.13 -3.27
C ILE A 11 1.99 -8.75 -2.70
N ILE A 12 0.94 -8.64 -1.89
CA ILE A 12 0.52 -7.36 -1.27
C ILE A 12 1.64 -6.82 -0.38
N ASN A 13 2.23 -7.66 0.47
CA ASN A 13 3.28 -7.24 1.38
C ASN A 13 4.56 -6.80 0.64
N ALA A 14 4.93 -7.45 -0.47
CA ALA A 14 6.06 -7.03 -1.27
C ALA A 14 5.90 -5.59 -1.79
N ARG A 15 4.69 -5.21 -2.24
CA ARG A 15 4.42 -3.83 -2.70
C ARG A 15 4.45 -2.82 -1.56
N PHE A 16 3.95 -3.19 -0.39
CA PHE A 16 4.10 -2.34 0.79
C PHE A 16 5.55 -2.15 1.22
N VAL A 17 6.42 -3.16 1.05
CA VAL A 17 7.86 -3.02 1.32
C VAL A 17 8.48 -2.00 0.36
N ASP A 18 8.14 -2.06 -0.92
CA ASP A 18 8.64 -1.09 -1.93
C ASP A 18 8.20 0.35 -1.60
N LEU A 19 6.92 0.54 -1.20
CA LEU A 19 6.40 1.85 -0.78
C LEU A 19 7.11 2.38 0.48
N LEU A 20 7.37 1.50 1.45
CA LEU A 20 8.06 1.84 2.70
C LEU A 20 9.56 2.12 2.49
N ALA A 21 10.16 1.58 1.42
CA ALA A 21 11.52 1.91 1.00
C ALA A 21 11.65 3.32 0.38
N GLY A 22 10.55 4.08 0.33
CA GLY A 22 10.51 5.46 -0.17
C GLY A 22 10.18 5.59 -1.65
N ASN A 23 9.76 4.51 -2.31
CA ASN A 23 9.21 4.60 -3.66
C ASN A 23 7.83 5.25 -3.60
N THR A 24 7.73 6.47 -4.12
CA THR A 24 6.52 7.32 -4.13
C THR A 24 5.85 7.35 -5.50
N SER A 25 6.19 6.42 -6.40
CA SER A 25 5.64 6.41 -7.75
C SER A 25 4.14 6.13 -7.76
N ALA A 26 3.38 6.95 -8.50
CA ALA A 26 1.94 6.77 -8.65
C ALA A 26 1.57 5.37 -9.19
N GLN A 27 2.41 4.80 -10.04
CA GLN A 27 2.24 3.43 -10.55
C GLN A 27 2.28 2.40 -9.42
N LEU A 28 3.26 2.48 -8.51
CA LEU A 28 3.35 1.52 -7.40
C LEU A 28 2.17 1.65 -6.44
N HIS A 29 1.66 2.86 -6.20
CA HIS A 29 0.43 3.04 -5.43
C HIS A 29 -0.76 2.37 -6.12
N ALA A 30 -0.95 2.58 -7.43
CA ALA A 30 -2.03 1.94 -8.19
C ALA A 30 -1.90 0.41 -8.16
N GLU A 31 -0.72 -0.14 -8.38
CA GLU A 31 -0.45 -1.58 -8.32
C GLU A 31 -0.73 -2.17 -6.94
N THR A 32 -0.37 -1.45 -5.88
CA THR A 32 -0.66 -1.84 -4.49
C THR A 32 -2.17 -1.90 -4.26
N GLY A 33 -2.89 -0.87 -4.72
CA GLY A 33 -4.35 -0.78 -4.71
C GLY A 33 -5.01 -2.00 -5.36
N MET A 34 -4.65 -2.22 -6.61
CA MET A 34 -5.16 -3.34 -7.40
C MET A 34 -4.84 -4.69 -6.75
N ALA A 35 -3.67 -4.86 -6.13
CA ALA A 35 -3.29 -6.14 -5.54
C ALA A 35 -4.23 -6.58 -4.41
N TYR A 36 -4.55 -5.69 -3.46
CA TYR A 36 -5.47 -6.04 -2.37
C TYR A 36 -6.95 -6.08 -2.82
N GLU A 37 -7.34 -5.24 -3.80
CA GLU A 37 -8.68 -5.30 -4.40
C GLU A 37 -8.93 -6.62 -5.13
N MET A 38 -7.96 -7.07 -5.93
CA MET A 38 -8.04 -8.36 -6.62
C MET A 38 -8.03 -9.53 -5.63
N ALA A 39 -7.19 -9.49 -4.60
CA ALA A 39 -7.15 -10.52 -3.58
C ALA A 39 -8.49 -10.68 -2.87
N HIS A 40 -9.15 -9.56 -2.52
CA HIS A 40 -10.48 -9.58 -1.91
C HIS A 40 -11.54 -10.09 -2.89
N SER A 41 -11.53 -9.59 -4.13
CA SER A 41 -12.50 -9.99 -5.17
C SER A 41 -12.44 -11.47 -5.53
N LEU A 42 -11.26 -12.09 -5.43
CA LEU A 42 -11.05 -13.52 -5.65
C LEU A 42 -11.29 -14.37 -4.39
N GLY A 43 -11.65 -13.76 -3.26
CA GLY A 43 -11.88 -14.44 -1.99
C GLY A 43 -10.59 -14.98 -1.34
N ALA A 44 -9.42 -14.45 -1.73
CA ALA A 44 -8.13 -14.83 -1.15
C ALA A 44 -7.90 -14.19 0.23
N ILE A 45 -8.50 -13.01 0.48
CA ILE A 45 -8.51 -12.31 1.76
C ILE A 45 -9.95 -11.94 2.12
N ASP A 46 -10.21 -11.77 3.40
CA ASP A 46 -11.53 -11.31 3.87
C ASP A 46 -11.66 -9.77 3.87
N VAL A 47 -12.84 -9.29 4.27
CA VAL A 47 -13.16 -7.87 4.32
C VAL A 47 -12.37 -7.11 5.40
N ASP A 48 -12.02 -7.78 6.49
CA ASP A 48 -11.26 -7.17 7.60
C ASP A 48 -9.81 -6.95 7.16
N GLU A 49 -9.22 -7.95 6.49
CA GLU A 49 -7.89 -7.87 5.88
C GLU A 49 -7.84 -6.83 4.77
N TYR A 50 -8.85 -6.81 3.89
CA TYR A 50 -8.98 -5.76 2.86
C TYR A 50 -9.00 -4.36 3.49
N THR A 51 -9.84 -4.15 4.50
CA THR A 51 -9.96 -2.87 5.20
C THR A 51 -8.65 -2.48 5.88
N HIS A 52 -7.93 -3.47 6.44
CA HIS A 52 -6.61 -3.26 7.02
C HIS A 52 -5.60 -2.79 5.97
N TYR A 53 -5.55 -3.40 4.79
CA TYR A 53 -4.64 -3.00 3.72
C TYR A 53 -4.96 -1.61 3.17
N VAL A 54 -6.23 -1.27 2.96
CA VAL A 54 -6.66 0.08 2.58
C VAL A 54 -6.20 1.11 3.61
N ALA A 55 -6.44 0.85 4.90
CA ALA A 55 -6.03 1.76 5.97
C ALA A 55 -4.50 1.92 6.02
N ARG A 56 -3.75 0.83 5.82
CA ARG A 56 -2.28 0.85 5.76
C ARG A 56 -1.78 1.69 4.58
N HIS A 57 -2.37 1.55 3.40
CA HIS A 57 -2.01 2.29 2.19
C HIS A 57 -2.28 3.79 2.34
N ASN A 58 -3.42 4.14 2.94
CA ASN A 58 -3.75 5.54 3.23
C ASN A 58 -2.75 6.18 4.18
N ARG A 59 -2.33 5.47 5.25
CA ARG A 59 -1.32 5.98 6.20
C ARG A 59 0.04 6.22 5.54
N ILE A 60 0.46 5.34 4.64
CA ILE A 60 1.73 5.50 3.92
C ILE A 60 1.67 6.72 2.99
N THR A 61 0.58 6.85 2.24
CA THR A 61 0.36 7.98 1.33
C THR A 61 0.36 9.31 2.08
N GLU A 62 -0.36 9.36 3.21
CA GLU A 62 -0.40 10.54 4.09
C GLU A 62 1.00 10.91 4.60
N ARG A 63 1.76 9.93 5.09
CA ARG A 63 3.14 10.15 5.54
C ARG A 63 4.03 10.71 4.42
N GLN A 64 3.95 10.15 3.23
CA GLN A 64 4.75 10.61 2.09
C GLN A 64 4.36 12.03 1.66
N HIS A 65 3.08 12.38 1.72
CA HIS A 65 2.61 13.75 1.49
C HIS A 65 3.14 14.73 2.55
N GLN A 66 3.10 14.36 3.83
CA GLN A 66 3.66 15.18 4.92
C GLN A 66 5.17 15.39 4.75
N GLU A 67 5.92 14.34 4.41
CA GLU A 67 7.35 14.43 4.12
C GLU A 67 7.66 15.33 2.91
N LEU A 68 6.81 15.31 1.89
CA LEU A 68 6.93 16.20 0.74
C LEU A 68 6.65 17.66 1.12
N MET A 69 5.59 17.93 1.89
CA MET A 69 5.24 19.28 2.34
C MET A 69 6.33 19.88 3.22
N ALA A 70 6.88 19.11 4.18
CA ALA A 70 7.98 19.56 5.01
C ALA A 70 9.23 19.93 4.19
N LYS A 71 9.53 19.17 3.13
CA LYS A 71 10.63 19.52 2.20
C LYS A 71 10.35 20.81 1.44
N LEU A 72 9.11 21.02 0.98
CA LEU A 72 8.72 22.24 0.26
C LEU A 72 8.76 23.48 1.15
N GLU A 73 8.36 23.36 2.42
CA GLU A 73 8.46 24.43 3.41
C GLU A 73 9.91 24.76 3.75
N GLY A 74 10.76 23.74 3.94
CA GLY A 74 12.19 23.94 4.19
C GLY A 74 12.96 24.57 3.03
N LEU A 75 12.50 24.38 1.78
CA LEU A 75 13.07 25.04 0.59
C LEU A 75 12.63 26.50 0.43
N ARG A 76 11.58 26.94 1.14
CA ARG A 76 11.08 28.32 1.11
C ARG A 76 11.68 29.21 2.19
N ALA A 77 12.35 28.64 3.18
CA ALA A 77 13.04 29.33 4.28
C ALA A 77 14.49 29.68 3.89
#